data_AF-A0A2N6BBX9-F1
#
_entry.id   AF-A0A2N6BBX9-F1
#
_cell.length_a   1.000
_cell.length_b   1.000
_cell.length_c   1.000
_cell.angle_alpha   90.00
_cell.angle_beta   90.00
_cell.angle_gamma   90.00
#
_symmetry.space_group_name_H-M   'P 1'
#
loop_
_entity.id
_entity.type
_entity.pdbx_description
1 polymer ?
#
loop_
_entity_poly.entity_id
_entity_poly.type
_entity_poly.pdbx_seq_one_letter_code
_entity_poly.pdbx_strand_id
1 'polypeptide(L)'
;MSKRPTSWSRRRLLRHLAGLAGLIALPARLRAAGAPRRFRKWQCTNQDCDPYIYDPSAGAQHPADPEHPIAPGTRFEALPESWVCPVCGDPKSYFVKLKEWVEIGGDC
;
A
#
# COMPACT_ATOMS: atom_id res chain seq x y z
N MET A 1 -43.79 -28.91 -43.79
CA MET A 1 -42.50 -28.98 -44.51
C MET A 1 -41.46 -29.60 -43.58
N SER A 2 -41.13 -30.88 -43.77
CA SER A 2 -39.96 -31.36 -44.51
C SER A 2 -38.60 -31.01 -43.90
N LYS A 3 -38.19 -31.90 -43.00
CA LYS A 3 -36.89 -32.61 -42.98
C LYS A 3 -35.65 -31.74 -42.95
N ARG A 4 -34.88 -31.88 -41.86
CA ARG A 4 -33.52 -32.40 -42.05
C ARG A 4 -33.04 -33.25 -40.86
N PRO A 5 -32.68 -34.51 -41.12
CA PRO A 5 -32.42 -35.54 -40.12
C PRO A 5 -31.00 -35.48 -39.56
N THR A 6 -30.90 -36.04 -38.35
CA THR A 6 -29.80 -36.81 -37.76
C THR A 6 -28.47 -36.86 -38.52
N SER A 7 -27.42 -36.55 -37.76
CA SER A 7 -26.14 -37.27 -37.70
C SER A 7 -25.53 -37.76 -39.03
N TRP A 8 -24.27 -37.34 -39.23
CA TRP A 8 -23.26 -38.09 -39.97
C TRP A 8 -23.19 -37.84 -41.49
N SER A 9 -22.53 -36.74 -41.87
CA SER A 9 -21.57 -36.80 -42.97
C SER A 9 -20.29 -36.11 -42.48
N ARG A 10 -19.31 -36.92 -42.07
CA ARG A 10 -18.13 -37.18 -42.90
C ARG A 10 -17.37 -35.86 -43.11
N ARG A 11 -16.45 -35.58 -42.19
CA ARG A 11 -15.02 -35.76 -42.47
C ARG A 11 -14.53 -34.82 -43.55
N ARG A 12 -13.52 -34.05 -43.13
CA ARG A 12 -12.46 -33.46 -43.95
C ARG A 12 -12.88 -32.17 -44.62
N LEU A 13 -11.92 -31.24 -44.59
CA LEU A 13 -11.95 -29.87 -45.08
C LEU A 13 -12.63 -28.92 -44.06
N LEU A 14 -11.93 -28.05 -43.32
CA LEU A 14 -10.62 -27.45 -43.59
C LEU A 14 -9.79 -27.23 -42.32
N ARG A 15 -8.51 -27.55 -42.50
CA ARG A 15 -7.37 -27.20 -41.65
C ARG A 15 -7.26 -25.68 -41.58
N HIS A 16 -7.70 -25.03 -40.52
CA HIS A 16 -7.28 -23.66 -40.20
C HIS A 16 -7.03 -23.55 -38.69
N LEU A 17 -6.07 -24.35 -38.19
CA LEU A 17 -5.64 -24.43 -36.78
C LEU A 17 -4.32 -23.68 -36.50
N ALA A 18 -3.94 -22.67 -37.27
CA ALA A 18 -2.69 -21.94 -37.02
C ALA A 18 -2.86 -20.44 -37.27
N GLY A 19 -3.01 -19.67 -36.19
CA GLY A 19 -3.02 -18.20 -36.30
C GLY A 19 -3.45 -17.40 -35.08
N LEU A 20 -3.95 -18.02 -34.00
CA LEU A 20 -4.47 -17.29 -32.83
C LEU A 20 -3.72 -17.58 -31.51
N ALA A 21 -2.55 -18.23 -31.55
CA ALA A 21 -1.78 -18.62 -30.36
C ALA A 21 -0.52 -17.76 -30.12
N GLY A 22 -0.51 -16.48 -30.54
CA GLY A 22 0.69 -15.63 -30.49
C GLY A 22 0.60 -14.37 -29.61
N LEU A 23 -0.56 -14.03 -29.05
CA LEU A 23 -0.77 -12.77 -28.29
C LEU A 23 -0.92 -12.95 -26.77
N ILE A 24 -0.65 -14.13 -26.22
CA ILE A 24 -0.74 -14.40 -24.77
C ILE A 24 0.68 -14.46 -24.15
N ALA A 25 1.56 -13.55 -24.54
CA ALA A 25 2.77 -13.28 -23.78
C ALA A 25 2.62 -11.91 -23.09
N LEU A 26 1.59 -11.77 -22.24
CA LEU A 26 1.66 -10.76 -21.19
C LEU A 26 2.95 -11.06 -20.40
N PRO A 27 3.89 -10.11 -20.25
CA PRO A 27 5.03 -10.33 -19.40
C PRO A 27 4.50 -10.53 -17.97
N ALA A 28 4.45 -11.78 -17.53
CA ALA A 28 4.15 -12.19 -16.17
C ALA A 28 5.32 -11.81 -15.22
N ARG A 29 5.71 -10.53 -15.22
CA ARG A 29 6.76 -9.98 -14.36
C ARG A 29 6.37 -8.68 -13.64
N LEU A 30 5.08 -8.39 -13.49
CA LEU A 30 4.62 -7.48 -12.43
C LEU A 30 4.36 -8.26 -11.13
N ARG A 31 5.37 -9.01 -10.67
CA ARG A 31 5.31 -9.71 -9.38
C ARG A 31 5.95 -8.80 -8.33
N ALA A 32 5.08 -8.12 -7.58
CA ALA A 32 5.34 -7.46 -6.30
C ALA A 32 6.37 -6.31 -6.28
N ALA A 33 5.96 -5.12 -6.73
CA ALA A 33 6.42 -3.91 -6.06
C ALA A 33 6.00 -4.00 -4.59
N GLY A 34 6.95 -3.77 -3.67
CA GLY A 34 6.90 -4.17 -2.27
C GLY A 34 5.54 -4.03 -1.59
N ALA A 35 5.05 -5.15 -1.04
CA ALA A 35 3.93 -5.13 -0.13
C ALA A 35 4.19 -4.08 0.97
N PRO A 36 3.23 -3.17 1.25
CA PRO A 36 3.45 -2.12 2.22
C PRO A 36 3.72 -2.75 3.59
N ARG A 37 4.86 -2.41 4.20
CA ARG A 37 5.10 -2.69 5.61
C ARG A 37 4.02 -1.94 6.39
N ARG A 38 3.05 -2.66 6.96
CA ARG A 38 1.93 -2.10 7.73
C ARG A 38 2.47 -1.53 9.04
N PHE A 39 2.99 -0.31 9.01
CA PHE A 39 3.33 0.44 10.21
C PHE A 39 2.16 1.31 10.62
N ARG A 40 1.85 1.34 11.92
CA ARG A 40 0.83 2.24 12.46
C ARG A 40 1.41 3.66 12.53
N LYS A 41 0.67 4.64 12.00
CA LYS A 41 1.00 6.06 12.16
C LYS A 41 0.55 6.53 13.53
N TRP A 42 1.21 7.56 14.05
CA TRP A 42 0.91 8.14 15.35
C TRP A 42 0.74 9.64 15.23
N GLN A 43 -0.25 10.21 15.92
CA GLN A 43 -0.49 11.65 15.90
C GLN A 43 -0.28 12.25 17.28
N CYS A 44 0.40 13.39 17.35
CA CYS A 44 0.49 14.18 18.58
C CYS A 44 -0.90 14.77 18.89
N THR A 45 -1.39 14.57 20.11
CA THR A 45 -2.68 15.09 20.59
C THR A 45 -2.52 16.23 21.59
N ASN A 46 -1.33 16.83 21.70
CA ASN A 46 -1.19 18.02 22.52
C ASN A 46 -2.01 19.18 21.91
N GLN A 47 -2.75 19.90 22.75
CA GLN A 47 -3.64 20.98 22.34
C GLN A 47 -2.88 22.23 21.88
N ASP A 48 -1.65 22.42 22.39
CA ASP A 48 -0.77 23.52 22.02
C ASP A 48 0.17 23.17 20.84
N CYS A 49 -0.04 22.04 20.18
CA CYS A 49 0.81 21.54 19.10
C CYS A 49 0.11 21.61 17.73
N ASP A 50 0.83 22.04 16.69
CA ASP A 50 0.36 21.81 15.32
C ASP A 50 0.27 20.30 15.03
N PRO A 51 -0.74 19.85 14.26
CA PRO A 51 -0.99 18.43 14.05
C PRO A 51 0.22 17.75 13.38
N TYR A 52 0.96 16.98 14.18
CA TYR A 52 2.13 16.23 13.73
C TYR A 52 1.82 14.73 13.66
N ILE A 53 2.14 14.10 12.53
CA ILE A 53 1.97 12.67 12.30
C ILE A 53 3.34 12.02 12.13
N TYR A 54 3.70 11.15 13.07
CA TYR A 54 4.84 10.26 12.92
C TYR A 54 4.48 9.11 11.97
N ASP A 55 5.17 9.05 10.83
CA ASP A 55 5.12 7.92 9.90
C ASP A 55 6.40 7.09 10.05
N PRO A 56 6.30 5.87 10.59
CA PRO A 56 7.45 4.96 10.70
C PRO A 56 8.16 4.71 9.37
N SER A 57 7.48 4.84 8.23
CA SER A 57 8.06 4.63 6.90
C SER A 57 8.90 5.83 6.43
N ALA A 58 8.59 7.03 6.91
CA ALA A 58 9.34 8.25 6.61
C ALA A 58 10.50 8.48 7.60
N GLY A 59 10.37 7.97 8.83
CA GLY A 59 11.27 8.31 9.92
C GLY A 59 10.90 9.65 10.56
N ALA A 60 11.77 10.18 11.42
CA ALA A 60 11.57 11.47 12.07
C ALA A 60 12.89 12.17 12.35
N GLN A 61 12.86 13.48 12.51
CA GLN A 61 13.98 14.20 13.11
C GLN A 61 14.03 13.95 14.62
N HIS A 62 15.23 14.01 15.18
CA HIS A 62 15.47 13.93 16.62
C HIS A 62 15.79 15.34 17.13
N PRO A 63 14.86 16.05 17.79
CA PRO A 63 15.07 17.46 18.14
C PRO A 63 16.25 17.70 19.08
N ALA A 64 16.56 16.73 19.95
CA ALA A 64 17.70 16.80 20.86
C ALA A 64 19.03 16.36 20.21
N ASP A 65 19.01 15.85 18.97
CA ASP A 65 20.19 15.42 18.23
C ASP A 65 19.94 15.60 16.72
N PRO A 66 20.11 16.83 16.20
CA PRO A 66 19.86 17.12 14.79
C PRO A 66 20.81 16.39 13.83
N GLU A 67 21.96 15.93 14.30
CA GLU A 67 22.96 15.22 13.50
C GLU A 67 22.57 13.75 13.27
N HIS A 68 21.75 13.19 14.16
CA HIS A 68 21.31 11.79 14.11
C HIS A 68 19.77 11.68 13.98
N PRO A 69 19.22 11.89 12.77
CA PRO A 69 17.79 11.70 12.53
C PRO A 69 17.40 10.21 12.64
N ILE A 70 16.13 9.97 12.96
CA ILE A 70 15.55 8.62 13.02
C ILE A 70 15.35 8.09 11.60
N ALA A 71 16.00 6.96 11.31
CA ALA A 71 15.93 6.31 10.02
C ALA A 71 14.50 5.85 9.65
N PRO A 72 14.15 5.86 8.36
CA PRO A 72 12.89 5.29 7.87
C PRO A 72 12.80 3.79 8.18
N GLY A 73 11.59 3.31 8.47
CA GLY A 73 11.30 1.96 8.94
C GLY A 73 11.36 1.79 10.46
N THR A 74 11.67 2.84 11.22
CA THR A 74 11.75 2.77 12.69
C THR A 74 10.34 2.78 13.29
N ARG A 75 10.00 1.72 14.05
CA ARG A 75 8.72 1.66 14.76
C ARG A 75 8.67 2.73 15.86
N PHE A 76 7.48 3.25 16.15
CA PHE A 76 7.30 4.24 17.22
C PHE A 76 7.75 3.71 18.59
N GLU A 77 7.52 2.41 18.84
CA GLU A 77 7.98 1.74 20.05
C GLU A 77 9.51 1.64 20.14
N ALA A 78 10.22 1.69 19.02
CA ALA A 78 11.69 1.64 18.95
C ALA A 78 12.35 3.03 19.05
N LEU A 79 11.56 4.11 19.04
CA LEU A 79 12.09 5.46 19.27
C LEU A 79 12.63 5.58 20.70
N PRO A 80 13.73 6.32 20.93
CA PRO A 80 14.24 6.55 22.27
C PRO A 80 13.22 7.26 23.15
N GLU A 81 13.29 7.05 24.47
CA GLU A 81 12.34 7.65 25.42
C GLU A 81 12.50 9.17 25.54
N SER A 82 13.70 9.66 25.26
CA SER A 82 14.02 11.09 25.15
C SER A 82 13.55 11.72 23.83
N TRP A 83 12.99 10.95 22.90
CA TRP A 83 12.45 11.53 21.67
C TRP A 83 11.19 12.33 21.99
N VAL A 84 11.17 13.54 21.45
CA VAL A 84 10.08 14.50 21.63
C VAL A 84 9.50 14.89 20.28
N CYS A 85 8.27 15.38 20.29
CA CYS A 85 7.62 15.91 19.09
C CYS A 85 8.49 17.03 18.50
N PRO A 86 8.88 16.97 17.21
CA PRO A 86 9.70 18.02 16.60
C PRO A 86 8.96 19.35 16.42
N VAL A 87 7.65 19.36 16.62
CA VAL A 87 6.81 20.55 16.54
C VAL A 87 6.69 21.24 17.90
N CYS A 88 6.21 20.52 18.94
CA CYS A 88 5.94 21.12 20.25
C CYS A 88 6.95 20.77 21.35
N GLY A 89 7.81 19.78 21.15
CA GLY A 89 8.77 19.33 22.17
C GLY A 89 8.19 18.43 23.26
N ASP A 90 6.93 18.00 23.15
CA ASP A 90 6.34 17.07 24.12
C ASP A 90 6.82 15.62 23.97
N PRO A 91 6.81 14.85 25.07
CA PRO A 91 7.21 13.45 25.05
C PRO A 91 6.25 12.56 24.26
N LYS A 92 6.72 11.35 23.96
CA LYS A 92 5.98 10.27 23.27
C LYS A 92 4.61 9.93 23.89
N SER A 93 4.38 10.26 25.16
CA SER A 93 3.11 10.01 25.84
C SER A 93 1.93 10.77 25.23
N TYR A 94 2.18 11.89 24.55
CA TYR A 94 1.16 12.67 23.85
C TYR A 94 0.81 12.12 22.46
N PHE A 95 1.41 11.01 22.03
CA PHE A 95 1.11 10.41 20.74
C PHE A 95 0.07 9.31 20.88
N VAL A 96 -0.93 9.34 20.00
CA VAL A 96 -1.95 8.30 19.88
C VAL A 96 -1.82 7.56 18.57
N LYS A 97 -2.14 6.25 18.60
CA LYS A 97 -2.18 5.41 17.39
C LYS A 97 -3.34 5.88 16.51
N LEU A 98 -3.02 6.28 15.29
CA LEU A 98 -4.05 6.55 14.29
C LEU A 98 -4.68 5.21 13.86
N LYS A 99 -6.01 5.14 13.92
CA LYS A 99 -6.77 4.07 13.30
C LYS A 99 -6.73 4.33 11.79
N GLU A 100 -6.33 3.34 11.02
CA GLU A 100 -6.36 3.44 9.56
C GLU A 100 -7.82 3.44 9.10
N TRP A 101 -8.43 4.63 9.08
CA TRP A 101 -9.64 4.98 8.33
C TRP A 101 -9.90 6.48 8.45
N VAL A 102 -9.60 7.23 7.38
CA VAL A 102 -10.21 8.53 7.10
C VAL A 102 -10.57 8.50 5.61
N GLU A 103 -11.57 7.68 5.27
CA GLU A 103 -12.32 7.86 4.03
C GLU A 103 -13.32 8.99 4.31
N ILE A 104 -12.88 10.24 4.11
CA ILE A 104 -13.81 11.37 4.05
C ILE A 104 -14.60 11.17 2.76
N GLY A 105 -15.89 10.90 2.91
CA GLY A 105 -16.84 10.80 1.82
C GLY A 105 -16.71 12.01 0.90
N GLY A 106 -16.46 11.70 -0.37
CA GLY A 106 -16.37 12.66 -1.46
C GLY A 106 -17.02 12.08 -2.70
N ASP A 107 -18.25 11.61 -2.57
CA ASP A 107 -19.19 11.39 -3.67
C ASP A 107 -20.56 11.82 -3.14
N CYS A 108 -21.06 12.92 -3.67
CA CYS A 108 -22.43 13.40 -3.46
C CYS A 108 -23.28 12.94 -4.64
#